data_AF-A0A8T0IWG0-F1
#
_entry.id   AF-A0A8T0IWG0-F1
#
_cell.length_a   1.000
_cell.length_b   1.000
_cell.length_c   1.000
_cell.angle_alpha   90.00
_cell.angle_beta   90.00
_cell.angle_gamma   90.00
#
_symmetry.space_group_name_H-M   'P 1'
#
loop_
_entity.id
_entity.type
_entity.pdbx_description
1 polymer ?
#
loop_
_entity_poly.entity_id
_entity_poly.type
_entity_poly.pdbx_seq_one_letter_code
_entity_poly.pdbx_strand_id
1 'polypeptide(L)'
;MVAVFQFTFFVVAATFKFDKVTDFAGVFNFVILAVTTFFLNSTHTLRQTVLTCMAVAWGLRLSIFLLLRILEWGEDKRMDDKRGNIARFAVFWTLQGIWVWTVSLPITIVNGIATRNPEIQTADVVGWVMWGIGVTIEAIADQQKLQLKRDPAAQRRWCDVGVWKWSRHPNYFGEIFLWCGIFVASTPVLEGGQWGAIASPTLITLLLLFVSGIPLLEASGDKKHGGNPAYRAYKSRTSPLIPLPPALYGSLPNWLKTVFLFEFPLYNRKLAAD
;
A
#
# COMPACT_ATOMS: atom_id res chain seq x y z
N MET A 1 -4.77 -23.15 -1.12
CA MET A 1 -5.78 -22.15 -1.55
C MET A 1 -5.15 -20.95 -2.22
N VAL A 2 -4.29 -20.19 -1.55
CA VAL A 2 -3.61 -19.01 -2.16
C VAL A 2 -2.85 -19.39 -3.44
N ALA A 3 -2.09 -20.49 -3.42
CA ALA A 3 -1.40 -20.99 -4.61
C ALA A 3 -2.35 -21.39 -5.75
N VAL A 4 -3.54 -21.92 -5.43
CA VAL A 4 -4.56 -22.30 -6.43
C VAL A 4 -5.16 -21.07 -7.07
N PHE A 5 -5.55 -20.06 -6.28
CA PHE A 5 -6.06 -18.79 -6.80
C PHE A 5 -5.01 -18.02 -7.60
N GLN A 6 -3.78 -17.93 -7.10
CA GLN A 6 -2.66 -17.33 -7.81
C GLN A 6 -2.41 -18.02 -9.15
N PHE A 7 -2.47 -19.35 -9.17
CA PHE A 7 -2.33 -20.13 -10.40
C PHE A 7 -3.50 -19.90 -11.36
N THR A 8 -4.75 -19.85 -10.89
CA THR A 8 -5.92 -19.56 -11.73
C THR A 8 -5.81 -18.15 -12.34
N PHE A 9 -5.47 -17.14 -11.56
CA PHE A 9 -5.29 -15.78 -12.07
C PHE A 9 -4.07 -15.66 -12.98
N PHE A 10 -2.98 -16.39 -12.70
CA PHE A 10 -1.82 -16.49 -13.59
C PHE A 10 -2.21 -17.07 -14.94
N VAL A 11 -2.98 -18.17 -14.96
CA VAL A 11 -3.48 -18.80 -16.19
C VAL A 11 -4.37 -17.82 -16.96
N VAL A 12 -5.33 -17.18 -16.30
CA VAL A 12 -6.20 -16.16 -16.94
C VAL A 12 -5.38 -15.00 -17.50
N ALA A 13 -4.42 -14.46 -16.74
CA ALA A 13 -3.60 -13.35 -17.19
C ALA A 13 -2.64 -13.72 -18.32
N ALA A 14 -2.07 -14.93 -18.28
CA ALA A 14 -1.20 -15.46 -19.34
C ALA A 14 -1.98 -15.74 -20.64
N THR A 15 -3.20 -16.28 -20.53
CA THR A 15 -4.04 -16.59 -21.69
C THR A 15 -4.60 -15.34 -22.35
N PHE A 16 -5.07 -14.36 -21.58
CA PHE A 16 -5.75 -13.19 -22.14
C PHE A 16 -4.86 -11.95 -22.32
N LYS A 17 -3.56 -12.01 -21.93
CA LYS A 17 -2.61 -10.87 -22.01
C LYS A 17 -3.17 -9.57 -21.40
N PHE A 18 -4.00 -9.67 -20.36
CA PHE A 18 -4.60 -8.52 -19.70
C PHE A 18 -3.62 -7.90 -18.69
N ASP A 19 -2.58 -7.24 -19.21
CA ASP A 19 -1.60 -6.51 -18.42
C ASP A 19 -2.27 -5.45 -17.51
N LYS A 20 -3.38 -4.88 -17.99
CA LYS A 20 -4.21 -3.89 -17.27
C LYS A 20 -4.85 -4.45 -16.00
N VAL A 21 -5.19 -5.74 -15.94
CA VAL A 21 -5.94 -6.35 -14.82
C VAL A 21 -5.01 -6.93 -13.76
N THR A 22 -3.70 -7.00 -14.01
CA THR A 22 -2.75 -7.61 -13.07
C THR A 22 -2.70 -6.91 -11.71
N ASP A 23 -2.66 -5.57 -11.71
CA ASP A 23 -2.71 -4.79 -10.46
C ASP A 23 -4.08 -4.91 -9.77
N PHE A 24 -5.18 -4.93 -10.53
CA PHE A 24 -6.53 -5.16 -10.00
C PHE A 24 -6.66 -6.55 -9.36
N ALA A 25 -6.20 -7.58 -10.05
CA ALA A 25 -6.25 -8.97 -9.61
C ALA A 25 -5.39 -9.18 -8.36
N GLY A 26 -4.22 -8.53 -8.30
CA GLY A 26 -3.36 -8.53 -7.11
C GLY A 26 -4.08 -8.02 -5.87
N VAL A 27 -4.73 -6.86 -5.97
CA VAL A 27 -5.49 -6.29 -4.85
C VAL A 27 -6.77 -7.08 -4.55
N PHE A 28 -7.47 -7.55 -5.58
CA PHE A 28 -8.69 -8.34 -5.41
C PHE A 28 -8.43 -9.70 -4.73
N ASN A 29 -7.23 -10.25 -4.88
CA ASN A 29 -6.82 -11.45 -4.15
C ASN A 29 -6.86 -11.27 -2.62
N PHE A 30 -6.63 -10.05 -2.10
CA PHE A 30 -6.81 -9.78 -0.66
C PHE A 30 -8.27 -9.97 -0.23
N VAL A 31 -9.22 -9.49 -1.04
CA VAL A 31 -10.66 -9.64 -0.80
C VAL A 31 -11.05 -11.12 -0.80
N ILE A 32 -10.65 -11.85 -1.84
CA ILE A 32 -10.94 -13.29 -1.96
C ILE A 32 -10.37 -14.06 -0.77
N LEU A 33 -9.12 -13.78 -0.39
CA LEU A 33 -8.43 -14.48 0.68
C LEU A 33 -9.09 -14.19 2.04
N ALA A 34 -9.41 -12.92 2.33
CA ALA A 34 -10.11 -12.55 3.56
C ALA A 34 -11.49 -13.22 3.65
N VAL A 35 -12.30 -13.14 2.59
CA VAL A 35 -13.65 -13.73 2.54
C VAL A 35 -13.59 -15.26 2.66
N THR A 36 -12.70 -15.90 1.91
CA THR A 36 -12.66 -17.36 1.88
C THR A 36 -12.13 -17.92 3.20
N THR A 37 -11.09 -17.32 3.79
CA THR A 37 -10.62 -17.73 5.11
C THR A 37 -11.67 -17.54 6.20
N PHE A 38 -12.51 -16.51 6.10
CA PHE A 38 -13.62 -16.27 7.02
C PHE A 38 -14.70 -17.37 6.93
N PHE A 39 -15.10 -17.78 5.72
CA PHE A 39 -16.15 -18.78 5.52
C PHE A 39 -15.69 -20.24 5.64
N LEU A 40 -14.39 -20.53 5.51
CA LEU A 40 -13.86 -21.88 5.71
C LEU A 40 -13.91 -22.34 7.17
N ASN A 41 -13.89 -21.39 8.11
CA ASN A 41 -13.97 -21.70 9.52
C ASN A 41 -15.43 -21.61 9.98
N SER A 42 -15.85 -22.50 10.88
CA SER A 42 -17.21 -22.53 11.42
C SER A 42 -17.47 -21.48 12.51
N THR A 43 -16.48 -20.65 12.81
CA THR A 43 -16.53 -19.63 13.86
C THR A 43 -16.44 -18.23 13.27
N HIS A 44 -17.30 -17.33 13.75
CA HIS A 44 -17.43 -15.96 13.27
C HIS A 44 -17.45 -14.99 14.45
N THR A 45 -16.31 -14.87 15.11
CA THR A 45 -16.13 -13.93 16.23
C THR A 45 -16.19 -12.48 15.73
N LEU A 46 -16.50 -11.53 16.62
CA LEU A 46 -16.52 -10.10 16.28
C LEU A 46 -15.18 -9.64 15.68
N ARG A 47 -14.06 -10.09 16.25
CA ARG A 47 -12.70 -9.78 15.78
C ARG A 47 -12.47 -10.26 14.34
N GLN A 48 -12.84 -11.52 14.04
CA GLN A 48 -12.74 -12.08 12.68
C GLN A 48 -13.59 -11.28 11.68
N THR A 49 -14.83 -10.96 12.05
CA THR A 49 -15.75 -10.19 11.21
C THR A 49 -15.19 -8.79 10.93
N VAL A 50 -14.76 -8.06 11.96
CA VAL A 50 -14.23 -6.69 11.80
C VAL A 50 -12.96 -6.68 10.94
N LEU A 51 -11.98 -7.55 11.21
CA LEU A 51 -10.74 -7.59 10.43
C LEU A 51 -10.97 -8.01 8.98
N THR A 52 -11.90 -8.95 8.74
CA THR A 52 -12.31 -9.35 7.40
C THR A 52 -12.98 -8.18 6.67
N CYS A 53 -13.92 -7.49 7.31
CA CYS A 53 -14.57 -6.31 6.73
C CYS A 53 -13.57 -5.19 6.42
N MET A 54 -12.60 -4.93 7.29
CA MET A 54 -11.52 -3.95 7.07
C MET A 54 -10.69 -4.30 5.83
N ALA A 55 -10.27 -5.56 5.70
CA ALA A 55 -9.51 -6.03 4.55
C ALA A 55 -10.31 -5.95 3.24
N VAL A 56 -11.59 -6.33 3.29
CA VAL A 56 -12.51 -6.26 2.14
C VAL A 56 -12.77 -4.81 1.74
N ALA A 57 -13.06 -3.92 2.70
CA ALA A 57 -13.30 -2.52 2.43
C ALA A 57 -12.09 -1.83 1.79
N TRP A 58 -10.89 -2.08 2.34
CA TRP A 58 -9.65 -1.58 1.75
C TRP A 58 -9.39 -2.15 0.35
N GLY A 59 -9.51 -3.48 0.19
CA GLY A 59 -9.27 -4.16 -1.07
C GLY A 59 -10.23 -3.71 -2.17
N LEU A 60 -11.53 -3.63 -1.89
CA LEU A 60 -12.53 -3.14 -2.84
C LEU A 60 -12.27 -1.68 -3.22
N ARG A 61 -11.98 -0.80 -2.25
CA ARG A 61 -11.65 0.61 -2.52
C ARG A 61 -10.49 0.73 -3.50
N LEU A 62 -9.38 0.04 -3.21
CA LEU A 62 -8.16 0.13 -4.00
C LEU A 62 -8.35 -0.54 -5.38
N SER A 63 -9.03 -1.68 -5.45
CA SER A 63 -9.38 -2.35 -6.70
C SER A 63 -10.27 -1.47 -7.59
N ILE A 64 -11.32 -0.85 -7.04
CA ILE A 64 -12.21 0.06 -7.79
C ILE A 64 -11.42 1.28 -8.30
N PHE A 65 -10.58 1.88 -7.46
CA PHE A 65 -9.75 3.02 -7.85
C PHE A 65 -8.80 2.68 -9.00
N LEU A 66 -8.14 1.52 -8.94
CA LEU A 66 -7.26 1.04 -10.01
C LEU A 66 -8.06 0.74 -11.29
N LEU A 67 -9.23 0.13 -11.18
CA LEU A 67 -10.09 -0.17 -12.32
C LEU A 67 -10.56 1.11 -13.04
N LEU A 68 -11.06 2.09 -12.28
CA LEU A 68 -11.48 3.38 -12.85
C LEU A 68 -10.32 4.08 -13.57
N ARG A 69 -9.12 4.04 -12.96
CA ARG A 69 -7.91 4.59 -13.56
C ARG A 69 -7.56 3.94 -14.91
N ILE A 70 -7.71 2.63 -15.01
CA ILE A 70 -7.44 1.88 -16.25
C ILE A 70 -8.44 2.25 -17.34
N LEU A 71 -9.72 2.40 -16.98
CA LEU A 71 -10.79 2.77 -17.91
C LEU A 71 -10.63 4.20 -18.42
N GLU A 72 -10.21 5.13 -17.57
CA GLU A 72 -10.03 6.55 -17.94
C GLU A 72 -8.77 6.82 -18.76
N TRP A 73 -7.63 6.17 -18.46
CA TRP A 73 -6.32 6.60 -18.99
C TRP A 73 -5.66 5.71 -20.02
N GLY A 74 -6.30 4.59 -20.41
CA GLY A 74 -5.95 3.86 -21.63
C GLY A 74 -4.45 3.55 -21.80
N GLU A 75 -4.00 2.47 -21.15
CA GLU A 75 -2.66 1.84 -21.23
C GLU A 75 -1.63 2.20 -20.16
N ASP A 76 -1.10 1.15 -19.52
CA ASP A 76 0.07 1.23 -18.66
C ASP A 76 1.32 0.82 -19.46
N LYS A 77 2.15 1.80 -19.81
CA LYS A 77 3.39 1.63 -20.59
C LYS A 77 4.45 0.77 -19.89
N ARG A 78 4.26 0.38 -18.63
CA ARG A 78 5.21 -0.44 -17.85
C ARG A 78 5.29 -1.91 -18.27
N MET A 79 4.29 -2.41 -18.99
CA MET A 79 4.20 -3.84 -19.34
C MET A 79 4.56 -4.17 -20.79
N ASP A 80 4.77 -3.18 -21.66
CA ASP A 80 5.23 -3.43 -23.04
C ASP A 80 6.56 -4.22 -23.07
N ASP A 81 7.43 -4.00 -22.09
CA ASP A 81 8.78 -4.60 -22.00
C ASP A 81 8.80 -6.03 -21.39
N LYS A 82 7.68 -6.49 -20.81
CA LYS A 82 7.60 -7.84 -20.18
C LYS A 82 6.96 -8.91 -21.07
N ARG A 83 6.39 -8.52 -22.21
CA ARG A 83 5.64 -9.41 -23.13
C ARG A 83 6.49 -10.51 -23.77
N GLY A 84 7.81 -10.33 -23.84
CA GLY A 84 8.71 -11.26 -24.55
C GLY A 84 9.22 -12.44 -23.72
N ASN A 85 9.01 -12.49 -22.40
CA ASN A 85 9.65 -13.50 -21.55
C ASN A 85 8.70 -14.07 -20.47
N ILE A 86 8.14 -15.25 -20.74
CA ILE A 86 7.23 -16.00 -19.86
C ILE A 86 7.84 -16.23 -18.48
N ALA A 87 9.16 -16.44 -18.38
CA ALA A 87 9.83 -16.64 -17.10
C ALA A 87 9.79 -15.39 -16.21
N ARG A 88 10.01 -14.19 -16.78
CA ARG A 88 9.88 -12.92 -16.03
C ARG A 88 8.45 -12.66 -15.59
N PHE A 89 7.47 -13.06 -16.41
CA PHE A 89 6.06 -12.98 -16.06
C PHE A 89 5.71 -13.91 -14.89
N ALA A 90 6.16 -15.17 -14.93
CA ALA A 90 5.96 -16.13 -13.83
C ALA A 90 6.60 -15.66 -12.50
N VAL A 91 7.81 -15.09 -12.55
CA VAL A 91 8.46 -14.52 -11.36
C VAL A 91 7.65 -13.35 -10.79
N PHE A 92 7.15 -12.45 -11.64
CA PHE A 92 6.32 -11.33 -11.20
C PHE A 92 5.06 -11.80 -10.47
N TRP A 93 4.34 -12.77 -11.03
CA TRP A 93 3.16 -13.34 -10.41
C TRP A 93 3.46 -14.03 -9.10
N THR A 94 4.54 -14.82 -9.04
CA THR A 94 4.99 -15.49 -7.80
C THR A 94 5.28 -14.47 -6.70
N LEU A 95 5.99 -13.38 -7.02
CA LEU A 95 6.27 -12.30 -6.07
C LEU A 95 4.99 -11.59 -5.62
N GLN A 96 4.05 -11.36 -6.53
CA GLN A 96 2.73 -10.81 -6.18
C GLN A 96 1.99 -11.74 -5.22
N GLY A 97 2.08 -13.06 -5.41
CA GLY A 97 1.45 -14.06 -4.55
C GLY A 97 2.04 -14.08 -3.16
N ILE A 98 3.37 -14.08 -3.07
CA ILE A 98 4.10 -13.98 -1.80
C ILE A 98 3.72 -12.68 -1.08
N TRP A 99 3.62 -11.57 -1.80
CA TRP A 99 3.19 -10.30 -1.23
C TRP A 99 1.77 -10.37 -0.65
N VAL A 100 0.78 -10.80 -1.42
CA VAL A 100 -0.62 -10.93 -0.94
C VAL A 100 -0.72 -11.87 0.24
N TRP A 101 -0.06 -13.03 0.15
CA TRP A 101 -0.05 -14.02 1.23
C TRP A 101 0.53 -13.44 2.52
N THR A 102 1.71 -12.82 2.43
CA THR A 102 2.43 -12.29 3.60
C THR A 102 1.67 -11.13 4.24
N VAL A 103 1.16 -10.19 3.44
CA VAL A 103 0.41 -9.03 3.97
C VAL A 103 -0.94 -9.46 4.55
N SER A 104 -1.56 -10.52 4.02
CA SER A 104 -2.81 -11.07 4.56
C SER A 104 -2.64 -11.99 5.78
N LEU A 105 -1.42 -12.23 6.26
CA LEU A 105 -1.16 -13.16 7.36
C LEU A 105 -1.98 -12.87 8.64
N PRO A 106 -2.07 -11.62 9.16
CA PRO A 106 -2.83 -11.34 10.37
C PRO A 106 -4.29 -11.79 10.25
N ILE A 107 -4.92 -11.52 9.10
CA ILE A 107 -6.33 -11.86 8.84
C ILE A 107 -6.46 -13.39 8.72
N THR A 108 -5.58 -14.03 7.95
CA THR A 108 -5.58 -15.48 7.74
C THR A 108 -5.43 -16.24 9.06
N ILE A 109 -4.53 -15.77 9.92
CA ILE A 109 -4.28 -16.36 11.23
C ILE A 109 -5.49 -16.18 12.13
N VAL A 110 -6.04 -14.96 12.23
CA VAL A 110 -7.23 -14.70 13.06
C VAL A 110 -8.44 -15.51 12.59
N ASN A 111 -8.68 -15.58 11.28
CA ASN A 111 -9.75 -16.38 10.70
C ASN A 111 -9.53 -17.89 10.90
N GLY A 112 -8.29 -18.36 11.05
CA GLY A 112 -7.97 -19.76 11.33
C GLY A 112 -8.11 -20.18 12.80
N ILE A 113 -8.28 -19.23 13.73
CA ILE A 113 -8.40 -19.53 15.16
C ILE A 113 -9.87 -19.83 15.49
N ALA A 114 -10.20 -21.11 15.76
CA ALA A 114 -11.57 -21.53 16.08
C ALA A 114 -11.88 -21.52 17.60
N THR A 115 -10.90 -21.78 18.44
CA THR A 115 -11.14 -22.09 19.87
C THR A 115 -10.85 -20.94 20.82
N ARG A 116 -10.12 -19.92 20.38
CA ARG A 116 -9.66 -18.81 21.25
C ARG A 116 -10.33 -17.51 20.82
N ASN A 117 -11.26 -17.05 21.65
CA ASN A 117 -11.93 -15.78 21.47
C ASN A 117 -11.96 -15.01 22.80
N PRO A 118 -10.82 -14.45 23.25
CA PRO A 118 -10.84 -13.55 24.38
C PRO A 118 -11.74 -12.35 24.07
N GLU A 119 -12.30 -11.75 25.11
CA GLU A 119 -13.03 -10.49 25.02
C GLU A 119 -12.20 -9.43 24.28
N ILE A 120 -12.88 -8.42 23.74
CA ILE A 120 -12.23 -7.34 23.01
C ILE A 120 -11.28 -6.60 23.95
N GLN A 121 -10.01 -6.53 23.57
CA GLN A 121 -8.96 -5.89 24.34
C GLN A 121 -8.65 -4.50 23.80
N THR A 122 -7.87 -3.72 24.55
CA THR A 122 -7.41 -2.39 24.12
C THR A 122 -6.69 -2.44 22.77
N ALA A 123 -5.92 -3.50 22.51
CA ALA A 123 -5.20 -3.65 21.24
C ALA A 123 -6.14 -3.79 20.03
N ASP A 124 -7.31 -4.43 20.18
CA ASP A 124 -8.33 -4.46 19.13
C ASP A 124 -8.76 -3.05 18.75
N VAL A 125 -9.17 -2.26 19.74
CA VAL A 125 -9.67 -0.89 19.55
C VAL A 125 -8.60 0.00 18.94
N VAL A 126 -7.36 -0.08 19.44
CA VAL A 126 -6.22 0.67 18.89
C VAL A 126 -6.00 0.30 17.42
N GLY A 127 -5.98 -0.99 17.10
CA GLY A 127 -5.80 -1.45 15.73
C GLY A 127 -6.93 -1.01 14.79
N TRP A 128 -8.18 -1.02 15.26
CA TRP A 128 -9.33 -0.55 14.48
C TRP A 128 -9.28 0.96 14.22
N VAL A 129 -8.89 1.76 15.22
CA VAL A 129 -8.70 3.20 15.07
C VAL A 129 -7.54 3.50 14.12
N MET A 130 -6.42 2.78 14.23
CA MET A 130 -5.30 2.90 13.30
C MET A 130 -5.73 2.63 11.86
N TRP A 131 -6.51 1.56 11.65
CA TRP A 131 -7.07 1.23 10.34
C TRP A 131 -7.97 2.36 9.81
N GLY A 132 -8.88 2.89 10.64
CA GLY A 132 -9.77 3.98 10.26
C GLY A 132 -9.03 5.27 9.86
N ILE A 133 -7.98 5.64 10.61
CA ILE A 133 -7.13 6.78 10.27
C ILE A 133 -6.38 6.53 8.96
N GLY A 134 -5.78 5.34 8.82
CA GLY A 134 -4.98 4.97 7.66
C GLY A 134 -5.79 5.00 6.36
N VAL A 135 -6.96 4.35 6.35
CA VAL A 135 -7.84 4.33 5.16
C VAL A 135 -8.37 5.72 4.82
N THR A 136 -8.62 6.57 5.81
CA THR A 136 -9.09 7.95 5.60
C THR A 136 -8.00 8.80 4.95
N ILE A 137 -6.76 8.75 5.47
CA ILE A 137 -5.63 9.49 4.89
C ILE A 137 -5.37 9.01 3.45
N GLU A 138 -5.39 7.69 3.22
CA GLU A 138 -5.20 7.10 1.89
C GLU A 138 -6.28 7.57 0.91
N ALA A 139 -7.55 7.50 1.31
CA ALA A 139 -8.68 7.93 0.48
C ALA A 139 -8.61 9.42 0.11
N ILE A 140 -8.32 10.28 1.09
CA ILE A 140 -8.18 11.73 0.86
C ILE A 140 -7.00 12.02 -0.08
N ALA A 141 -5.85 11.37 0.15
CA ALA A 141 -4.66 11.53 -0.68
C ALA A 141 -4.93 11.17 -2.14
N ASP A 142 -5.58 10.04 -2.38
CA ASP A 142 -5.89 9.58 -3.74
C ASP A 142 -6.90 10.47 -4.44
N GLN A 143 -7.95 10.92 -3.74
CA GLN A 143 -8.94 11.84 -4.30
C GLN A 143 -8.31 13.18 -4.71
N GLN A 144 -7.46 13.75 -3.85
CA GLN A 144 -6.74 15.00 -4.15
C GLN A 144 -5.83 14.85 -5.38
N LYS A 145 -5.13 13.72 -5.49
CA LYS A 145 -4.27 13.43 -6.64
C LYS A 145 -5.06 13.18 -7.92
N LEU A 146 -6.24 12.56 -7.83
CA LEU A 146 -7.13 12.34 -8.96
C LEU A 146 -7.70 13.67 -9.47
N GLN A 147 -8.15 14.55 -8.58
CA GLN A 147 -8.64 15.89 -8.92
C GLN A 147 -7.57 16.70 -9.65
N LEU A 148 -6.34 16.72 -9.15
CA LEU A 148 -5.22 17.41 -9.80
C LEU A 148 -4.95 16.91 -11.22
N LYS A 149 -5.07 15.60 -11.44
CA LYS A 149 -4.84 15.00 -12.77
C LYS A 149 -5.96 15.30 -13.76
N ARG A 150 -7.19 15.48 -13.28
CA ARG A 150 -8.35 15.82 -14.11
C ARG A 150 -8.32 17.27 -14.57
N ASP A 151 -7.64 18.17 -13.86
CA ASP A 151 -7.45 19.56 -14.26
C ASP A 151 -6.33 19.69 -15.31
N PRO A 152 -6.64 20.02 -16.58
CA PRO A 152 -5.65 20.16 -17.65
C PRO A 152 -4.59 21.23 -17.37
N ALA A 153 -4.93 22.28 -16.61
CA ALA A 153 -4.00 23.36 -16.26
C ALA A 153 -2.96 22.90 -15.21
N ALA A 154 -3.32 21.91 -14.39
CA ALA A 154 -2.50 21.44 -13.28
C ALA A 154 -1.70 20.15 -13.58
N GLN A 155 -1.92 19.50 -14.72
CA GLN A 155 -1.24 18.26 -15.13
C GLN A 155 0.30 18.33 -15.16
N ARG A 156 0.87 19.54 -15.26
CA ARG A 156 2.32 19.77 -15.26
C ARG A 156 2.91 20.06 -13.87
N ARG A 157 2.11 20.05 -12.80
CA ARG A 157 2.54 20.33 -11.42
C ARG A 157 2.52 19.05 -10.56
N TRP A 158 3.32 19.04 -9.51
CA TRP A 158 3.24 18.02 -8.46
C TRP A 158 2.04 18.29 -7.53
N CYS A 159 1.59 17.26 -6.81
CA CYS A 159 0.51 17.43 -5.83
C CYS A 159 1.08 18.01 -4.53
N ASP A 160 0.66 19.21 -4.18
CA ASP A 160 1.05 19.95 -2.97
C ASP A 160 -0.17 20.52 -2.22
N VAL A 161 -1.32 19.83 -2.31
CA VAL A 161 -2.58 20.25 -1.69
C VAL A 161 -3.00 19.29 -0.57
N GLY A 162 -3.74 19.82 0.42
CA GLY A 162 -4.29 19.00 1.51
C GLY A 162 -3.25 18.17 2.24
N VAL A 163 -3.44 16.85 2.31
CA VAL A 163 -2.53 15.94 3.02
C VAL A 163 -1.16 15.82 2.35
N TRP A 164 -1.08 16.16 1.05
CA TRP A 164 0.20 16.23 0.33
C TRP A 164 1.07 17.40 0.78
N LYS A 165 0.53 18.38 1.50
CA LYS A 165 1.36 19.41 2.15
C LYS A 165 2.14 18.87 3.33
N TRP A 166 1.66 17.81 3.97
CA TRP A 166 2.23 17.31 5.23
C TRP A 166 3.13 16.10 5.00
N SER A 167 2.89 15.35 3.92
CA SER A 167 3.73 14.24 3.49
C SER A 167 3.79 14.19 1.97
N ARG A 168 4.93 13.77 1.41
CA ARG A 168 5.08 13.58 -0.03
C ARG A 168 4.41 12.32 -0.53
N HIS A 169 4.17 11.34 0.33
CA HIS A 169 3.47 10.09 0.02
C HIS A 169 2.46 9.72 1.14
N PRO A 170 1.43 10.56 1.37
CA PRO A 170 0.46 10.35 2.45
C PRO A 170 -0.39 9.10 2.21
N ASN A 171 -0.61 8.71 0.95
CA ASN A 171 -1.29 7.47 0.59
C ASN A 171 -0.54 6.23 1.09
N TYR A 172 0.79 6.20 0.96
CA TYR A 172 1.61 5.10 1.47
C TYR A 172 1.68 5.08 2.99
N PHE A 173 1.67 6.25 3.64
CA PHE A 173 1.51 6.29 5.09
C PHE A 173 0.19 5.67 5.52
N GLY A 174 -0.92 6.02 4.85
CA GLY A 174 -2.23 5.44 5.12
C GLY A 174 -2.24 3.92 4.99
N GLU A 175 -1.67 3.40 3.89
CA GLU A 175 -1.55 1.97 3.63
C GLU A 175 -0.70 1.23 4.67
N ILE A 176 0.46 1.77 5.05
CA ILE A 176 1.29 1.17 6.11
C ILE A 176 0.53 1.20 7.45
N PHE A 177 -0.08 2.33 7.79
CA PHE A 177 -0.73 2.53 9.08
C PHE A 177 -1.94 1.62 9.26
N LEU A 178 -2.73 1.39 8.20
CA LEU A 178 -3.88 0.49 8.28
C LEU A 178 -3.48 -0.98 8.38
N TRP A 179 -2.39 -1.41 7.73
CA TRP A 179 -1.89 -2.78 7.85
C TRP A 179 -1.23 -3.04 9.21
N CYS A 180 -0.53 -2.03 9.75
CA CYS A 180 -0.12 -2.02 11.16
C CYS A 180 -1.32 -2.14 12.09
N GLY A 181 -2.41 -1.41 11.83
CA GLY A 181 -3.65 -1.50 12.62
C GLY A 181 -4.25 -2.91 12.63
N ILE A 182 -4.33 -3.56 11.46
CA ILE A 182 -4.80 -4.95 11.35
C ILE A 182 -3.91 -5.91 12.15
N PHE A 183 -2.59 -5.73 12.11
CA PHE A 183 -1.67 -6.53 12.94
C PHE A 183 -1.85 -6.26 14.44
N VAL A 184 -1.95 -5.01 14.86
CA VAL A 184 -2.14 -4.66 16.28
C VAL A 184 -3.45 -5.28 16.81
N ALA A 185 -4.53 -5.20 16.05
CA ALA A 185 -5.81 -5.82 16.41
C ALA A 185 -5.80 -7.36 16.37
N SER A 186 -4.82 -7.99 15.69
CA SER A 186 -4.68 -9.46 15.75
C SER A 186 -3.91 -9.93 16.98
N THR A 187 -3.05 -9.09 17.58
CA THR A 187 -2.17 -9.48 18.69
C THR A 187 -2.84 -10.17 19.89
N PRO A 188 -4.09 -9.85 20.31
CA PRO A 188 -4.72 -10.50 21.46
C PRO A 188 -4.93 -12.01 21.32
N VAL A 189 -4.87 -12.54 20.09
CA VAL A 189 -5.12 -13.97 19.80
C VAL A 189 -3.90 -14.69 19.24
N LEU A 190 -2.74 -14.00 19.13
CA LEU A 190 -1.51 -14.58 18.60
C LEU A 190 -0.72 -15.31 19.69
N GLU A 191 -0.34 -16.56 19.42
CA GLU A 191 0.56 -17.35 20.26
C GLU A 191 1.64 -18.08 19.44
N GLY A 192 2.82 -18.28 20.03
CA GLY A 192 3.91 -19.05 19.43
C GLY A 192 4.27 -18.60 18.01
N GLY A 193 4.21 -19.52 17.04
CA GLY A 193 4.53 -19.23 15.64
C GLY A 193 3.59 -18.24 14.94
N GLN A 194 2.43 -17.92 15.52
CA GLN A 194 1.46 -16.98 14.94
C GLN A 194 1.95 -15.52 14.97
N TRP A 195 2.95 -15.21 15.80
CA TRP A 195 3.65 -13.92 15.77
C TRP A 195 4.35 -13.63 14.44
N GLY A 196 4.52 -14.64 13.57
CA GLY A 196 4.88 -14.46 12.17
C GLY A 196 3.97 -13.49 11.40
N ALA A 197 2.78 -13.16 11.92
CA ALA A 197 1.90 -12.10 11.42
C ALA A 197 2.59 -10.73 11.30
N ILE A 198 3.65 -10.45 12.08
CA ILE A 198 4.44 -9.21 12.01
C ILE A 198 5.11 -9.02 10.63
N ALA A 199 5.28 -10.10 9.86
CA ALA A 199 5.77 -10.04 8.50
C ALA A 199 4.87 -9.19 7.59
N SER A 200 3.57 -9.07 7.89
CA SER A 200 2.63 -8.26 7.10
C SER A 200 3.00 -6.77 7.08
N PRO A 201 2.95 -6.04 8.21
CA PRO A 201 3.31 -4.62 8.22
C PRO A 201 4.78 -4.38 7.88
N THR A 202 5.66 -5.34 8.18
CA THR A 202 7.09 -5.25 7.83
C THR A 202 7.30 -5.29 6.32
N LEU A 203 6.71 -6.27 5.63
CA LEU A 203 6.89 -6.44 4.19
C LEU A 203 6.31 -5.25 3.42
N ILE A 204 5.08 -4.81 3.73
CA ILE A 204 4.47 -3.68 3.04
C ILE A 204 5.27 -2.40 3.23
N THR A 205 5.78 -2.16 4.45
CA THR A 205 6.65 -1.01 4.75
C THR A 205 7.95 -1.06 3.94
N LEU A 206 8.63 -2.20 3.89
CA LEU A 206 9.88 -2.34 3.13
C LEU A 206 9.65 -2.18 1.62
N LEU A 207 8.57 -2.76 1.08
CA LEU A 207 8.23 -2.63 -0.34
C LEU A 207 7.97 -1.17 -0.72
N LEU A 208 7.23 -0.44 0.12
CA LEU A 208 6.90 0.97 -0.12
C LEU A 208 8.09 1.89 0.09
N LEU A 209 8.95 1.66 1.09
CA LEU A 209 10.11 2.50 1.36
C LEU A 209 11.27 2.28 0.38
N PHE A 210 11.49 1.04 -0.08
CA PHE A 210 12.74 0.68 -0.77
C PHE A 210 12.61 0.08 -2.17
N VAL A 211 11.44 -0.46 -2.53
CA VAL A 211 11.30 -1.23 -3.78
C VAL A 211 10.38 -0.55 -4.78
N SER A 212 9.07 -0.68 -4.59
CA SER A 212 8.06 -0.31 -5.60
C SER A 212 7.37 1.03 -5.30
N GLY A 213 7.48 1.53 -4.07
CA GLY A 213 6.79 2.75 -3.64
C GLY A 213 7.58 4.04 -3.88
N ILE A 214 8.05 4.66 -2.80
CA ILE A 214 8.65 6.00 -2.76
C ILE A 214 9.84 6.16 -3.73
N PRO A 215 10.83 5.25 -3.80
CA PRO A 215 12.01 5.48 -4.64
C PRO A 215 11.68 5.70 -6.12
N LEU A 216 10.76 4.90 -6.66
CA LEU A 216 10.37 4.98 -8.07
C LEU A 216 9.56 6.25 -8.36
N LEU A 217 8.68 6.64 -7.44
CA LEU A 217 7.88 7.86 -7.59
C LEU A 217 8.73 9.12 -7.46
N GLU A 218 9.63 9.18 -6.48
CA GLU A 218 10.58 10.28 -6.32
C GLU A 218 11.48 10.40 -7.54
N ALA A 219 12.06 9.30 -8.03
CA ALA A 219 12.90 9.31 -9.22
C ALA A 219 12.14 9.72 -10.51
N SER A 220 10.82 9.49 -10.57
CA SER A 220 9.96 9.95 -11.66
C SER A 220 9.59 11.43 -11.52
N GLY A 221 9.29 11.88 -10.30
CA GLY A 221 9.00 13.28 -9.97
C GLY A 221 10.20 14.18 -10.23
N ASP A 222 11.39 13.77 -9.78
CA ASP A 222 12.64 14.49 -9.99
C ASP A 222 12.97 14.63 -11.48
N LYS A 223 12.74 13.58 -12.28
CA LYS A 223 12.94 13.66 -13.74
C LYS A 223 12.01 14.68 -14.40
N LYS A 224 10.80 14.88 -13.87
CA LYS A 224 9.78 15.78 -14.46
C LYS A 224 9.89 17.21 -13.93
N HIS A 225 10.25 17.38 -12.66
CA HIS A 225 10.12 18.65 -11.95
C HIS A 225 11.41 19.10 -11.24
N GLY A 226 12.49 18.31 -11.28
CA GLY A 226 13.74 18.60 -10.56
C GLY A 226 14.38 19.94 -10.92
N GLY A 227 14.24 20.37 -12.18
CA GLY A 227 14.69 21.68 -12.64
C GLY A 227 13.92 22.87 -12.03
N ASN A 228 12.72 22.65 -11.50
CA ASN A 228 11.87 23.72 -10.94
C ASN A 228 12.27 24.03 -9.47
N PRO A 229 12.69 25.28 -9.15
CA PRO A 229 13.05 25.67 -7.79
C PRO A 229 11.92 25.47 -6.77
N ALA A 230 10.66 25.67 -7.17
CA ALA A 230 9.52 25.48 -6.27
C ALA A 230 9.29 24.01 -5.92
N TYR A 231 9.60 23.07 -6.83
CA TYR A 231 9.55 21.64 -6.53
C TYR A 231 10.63 21.24 -5.53
N ARG A 232 11.87 21.75 -5.71
CA ARG A 232 12.97 21.52 -4.77
C ARG A 232 12.67 22.10 -3.38
N ALA A 233 12.03 23.27 -3.32
CA ALA A 233 11.59 23.88 -2.07
C ALA A 233 10.48 23.08 -1.37
N TYR A 234 9.53 22.54 -2.14
CA TYR A 234 8.52 21.63 -1.61
C TYR A 234 9.17 20.36 -1.05
N LYS A 235 10.06 19.72 -1.82
CA LYS A 235 10.71 18.46 -1.43
C LYS A 235 11.55 18.60 -0.16
N SER A 236 12.24 19.72 0.03
CA SER A 236 13.08 19.96 1.21
C SER A 236 12.28 20.27 2.48
N ARG A 237 11.03 20.72 2.34
CA ARG A 237 10.15 21.13 3.45
C ARG A 237 9.05 20.12 3.77
N THR A 238 8.89 19.07 2.98
CA THR A 238 7.82 18.08 3.16
C THR A 238 8.39 16.70 3.45
N SER A 239 7.95 16.10 4.56
CA SER A 239 8.32 14.75 4.99
C SER A 239 7.99 13.71 3.91
N PRO A 240 8.83 12.67 3.69
CA PRO A 240 8.54 11.66 2.66
C PRO A 240 7.32 10.80 3.01
N LEU A 241 7.17 10.40 4.27
CA LEU A 241 6.13 9.44 4.69
C LEU A 241 5.26 9.99 5.82
N ILE A 242 5.85 10.33 6.98
CA ILE A 242 5.10 10.71 8.17
C ILE A 242 4.48 12.11 7.98
N PRO A 243 3.15 12.29 8.09
CA PRO A 243 2.52 13.60 7.98
C PRO A 243 3.02 14.56 9.05
N LEU A 244 3.71 15.63 8.64
CA LEU A 244 4.26 16.65 9.53
C LEU A 244 4.05 18.05 8.95
N PRO A 245 3.81 19.07 9.79
CA PRO A 245 3.76 20.45 9.32
C PRO A 245 5.08 20.87 8.63
N PRO A 246 5.03 21.52 7.45
CA PRO A 246 6.25 21.89 6.71
C PRO A 246 7.23 22.77 7.47
N ALA A 247 6.71 23.63 8.36
CA ALA A 247 7.54 24.48 9.21
C ALA A 247 8.39 23.66 10.18
N LEU A 248 7.80 22.61 10.77
CA LEU A 248 8.50 21.70 11.66
C LEU A 248 9.54 20.90 10.87
N TYR A 249 9.11 20.23 9.80
CA TYR A 249 10.01 19.41 8.99
C TYR A 249 11.19 20.22 8.42
N GLY A 250 10.93 21.40 7.87
CA GLY A 250 11.97 22.27 7.31
C GLY A 250 13.07 22.65 8.30
N SER A 251 12.73 22.79 9.58
CA SER A 251 13.67 23.17 10.65
C SER A 251 14.56 22.02 11.17
N LEU A 252 14.20 20.76 10.89
CA LEU A 252 14.92 19.61 11.45
C LEU A 252 16.27 19.36 10.75
N PRO A 253 17.30 18.94 11.50
CA PRO A 253 18.58 18.57 10.91
C PRO A 253 18.46 17.28 10.09
N ASN A 254 19.29 17.15 9.06
CA ASN A 254 19.20 16.05 8.09
C ASN A 254 19.34 14.66 8.74
N TRP A 255 20.22 14.50 9.73
CA TRP A 255 20.39 13.21 10.41
C TRP A 255 19.09 12.75 11.10
N LEU A 256 18.34 13.68 11.69
CA LEU A 256 17.08 13.38 12.36
C LEU A 256 15.99 13.01 11.34
N LYS A 257 15.94 13.73 10.21
CA LYS A 257 15.05 13.41 9.09
C LYS A 257 15.31 12.00 8.53
N THR A 258 16.57 11.62 8.36
CA THR A 258 16.92 10.30 7.84
C THR A 258 16.58 9.18 8.81
N VAL A 259 16.87 9.35 10.10
CA VAL A 259 16.69 8.29 11.11
C VAL A 259 15.22 8.10 11.49
N PHE A 260 14.48 9.19 11.74
CA PHE A 260 13.13 9.09 12.32
C PHE A 260 12.01 9.36 11.31
N LEU A 261 12.31 10.06 10.22
CA LEU A 261 11.29 10.49 9.24
C LEU A 261 11.48 9.83 7.88
N PHE A 262 12.37 8.83 7.79
CA PHE A 262 12.65 8.05 6.59
C PHE A 262 13.15 8.89 5.39
N GLU A 263 13.79 10.04 5.60
CA GLU A 263 14.42 10.81 4.52
C GLU A 263 15.73 10.15 4.08
N PHE A 264 15.62 9.08 3.28
CA PHE A 264 16.78 8.36 2.81
C PHE A 264 17.46 9.07 1.61
N PRO A 265 18.80 9.04 1.53
CA PRO A 265 19.54 9.63 0.40
C PRO A 265 19.11 9.10 -0.98
N LEU A 266 18.62 7.86 -1.01
CA LEU A 266 18.14 7.22 -2.23
C LEU A 266 16.96 7.97 -2.89
N TYR A 267 16.18 8.74 -2.12
CA TYR A 267 15.07 9.56 -2.63
C TYR A 267 15.53 10.81 -3.37
N ASN A 268 16.80 11.20 -3.24
CA ASN A 268 17.35 12.44 -3.79
C ASN A 268 18.46 12.22 -4.84
N ARG A 269 18.71 10.97 -5.25
CA ARG A 269 19.83 10.60 -6.15
C ARG A 269 19.89 11.41 -7.45
N LYS A 270 18.76 11.82 -8.01
CA LYS A 270 18.72 12.58 -9.28
C LYS A 270 18.85 14.08 -9.10
N LEU A 271 18.55 14.61 -7.92
CA LEU A 271 18.71 16.04 -7.62
C LEU A 271 20.15 16.40 -7.26
N ALA A 272 20.97 15.42 -6.88
CA ALA A 272 22.38 15.59 -6.55
C ALA A 272 23.32 15.41 -7.75
N ALA A 273 22.78 15.08 -8.93
CA ALA A 273 23.54 14.80 -10.14
C ALA A 273 23.63 15.99 -11.12
N ASP A 274 23.01 17.12 -10.75
CA ASP A 274 23.04 18.42 -11.43
C ASP A 274 23.74 19.45 -10.52
#